data_AF-A0A2I3GEV0-F1
#
_entry.id   AF-A0A2I3GEV0-F1
#
_cell.length_a   1.000
_cell.length_b   1.000
_cell.length_c   1.000
_cell.angle_alpha   90.00
_cell.angle_beta   90.00
_cell.angle_gamma   90.00
#
_symmetry.space_group_name_H-M   'P 1'
#
loop_
_entity.id
_entity.type
_entity.pdbx_description
1 polymer ?
#
loop_
_entity_poly.entity_id
_entity_poly.type
_entity_poly.pdbx_seq_one_letter_code
_entity_poly.pdbx_strand_id
1 'polypeptide(L)'
;MGRESLIASGLYGYNATLVGILMAVFSDKGDYFWWLLLPVCAMSMTCPIFSSALNSMLTTGHYNPFFPGKLVTPVTTAPNISWSDLSALELLKSIPVGVGQIYGCDNPWTGGIFLGAILLSSPLMCLHAAIGSLLGIAAGHLLWTLGVQNSLVCIAMGGMFMALTWQTHLLALGCALFTAYLGISMANFMAEIGLPACTWPFCLATLLFLMMTTKNSNIYKMPLSKVTYPEENRIFYLQAKKRMVESPL
;
A
#
# COMPACT_ATOMS: atom_id res chain seq x y z
N MET A 1 0.18 24.93 -2.16
CA MET A 1 0.91 24.19 -3.20
C MET A 1 0.12 24.32 -4.49
N GLY A 2 0.72 24.81 -5.57
CA GLY A 2 0.01 25.02 -6.84
C GLY A 2 -0.10 23.73 -7.66
N ARG A 3 -0.96 23.68 -8.68
CA ARG A 3 -1.14 22.51 -9.54
C ARG A 3 0.18 22.04 -10.18
N GLU A 4 0.98 22.96 -10.68
CA GLU A 4 2.28 22.66 -11.31
C GLU A 4 3.25 21.96 -10.35
N SER A 5 3.29 22.41 -9.09
CA SER A 5 4.14 21.76 -8.07
C SER A 5 3.69 20.33 -7.74
N LEU A 6 2.38 20.02 -7.83
CA LEU A 6 1.88 18.66 -7.63
C LEU A 6 2.25 17.73 -8.80
N ILE A 7 2.29 18.27 -10.02
CA ILE A 7 2.74 17.54 -11.21
C ILE A 7 4.25 17.28 -11.12
N ALA A 8 5.03 18.32 -10.79
CA ALA A 8 6.48 18.23 -10.65
C ALA A 8 6.91 17.25 -9.54
N SER A 9 6.10 17.11 -8.48
CA SER A 9 6.34 16.12 -7.42
C SER A 9 5.78 14.72 -7.73
N GLY A 10 5.30 14.47 -8.96
CA GLY A 10 4.84 13.16 -9.41
C GLY A 10 3.46 12.71 -8.90
N LEU A 11 2.71 13.57 -8.20
CA LEU A 11 1.44 13.20 -7.55
C LEU A 11 0.30 12.89 -8.54
N TYR A 12 0.45 13.24 -9.81
CA TYR A 12 -0.50 12.89 -10.87
C TYR A 12 -0.13 11.59 -11.62
N GLY A 13 1.08 11.06 -11.42
CA GLY A 13 1.60 9.92 -12.20
C GLY A 13 1.47 8.57 -11.51
N TYR A 14 1.67 8.51 -10.18
CA TYR A 14 1.82 7.23 -9.47
C TYR A 14 0.59 6.30 -9.57
N ASN A 15 -0.63 6.88 -9.63
CA ASN A 15 -1.86 6.10 -9.82
C ASN A 15 -1.89 5.44 -11.20
N ALA A 16 -1.48 6.15 -12.25
CA ALA A 16 -1.42 5.61 -13.61
C ALA A 16 -0.36 4.52 -13.74
N THR A 17 0.77 4.63 -13.02
CA THR A 17 1.77 3.56 -12.91
C THR A 17 1.14 2.27 -12.37
N LEU A 18 0.39 2.35 -11.25
CA LEU A 18 -0.29 1.18 -10.68
C LEU A 18 -1.39 0.64 -11.60
N VAL A 19 -2.16 1.51 -12.25
CA VAL A 19 -3.18 1.11 -13.23
C VAL A 19 -2.57 0.28 -14.35
N GLY A 20 -1.52 0.78 -15.01
CA GLY A 20 -0.88 0.09 -16.12
C GLY A 20 -0.34 -1.30 -15.72
N ILE A 21 0.36 -1.37 -14.59
CA ILE A 21 0.93 -2.63 -14.11
C ILE A 21 -0.17 -3.62 -13.72
N LEU A 22 -1.16 -3.20 -12.93
CA LEU A 22 -2.21 -4.11 -12.46
C LEU A 22 -3.13 -4.58 -13.61
N MET A 23 -3.39 -3.74 -14.61
CA MET A 23 -4.12 -4.18 -15.81
C MET A 23 -3.37 -5.27 -16.57
N ALA A 24 -2.05 -5.22 -16.62
CA ALA A 24 -1.23 -6.31 -17.18
C ALA A 24 -1.27 -7.56 -16.29
N VAL A 25 -1.07 -7.40 -14.98
CA VAL A 25 -1.06 -8.52 -14.01
C VAL A 25 -2.39 -9.28 -14.00
N PHE A 26 -3.51 -8.58 -14.11
CA PHE A 26 -4.85 -9.16 -14.10
C PHE A 26 -5.41 -9.48 -15.49
N SER A 27 -4.63 -9.31 -16.57
CA SER A 27 -5.06 -9.75 -17.89
C SER A 27 -4.93 -11.27 -18.03
N ASP A 28 -5.94 -11.90 -18.67
CA ASP A 28 -5.89 -13.33 -19.00
C ASP A 28 -5.25 -13.61 -20.37
N LYS A 29 -4.83 -12.57 -21.09
CA LYS A 29 -4.19 -12.70 -22.41
C LYS A 29 -2.67 -12.95 -22.35
N GLY A 30 -2.08 -12.91 -21.17
CA GLY A 30 -0.65 -13.12 -20.94
C GLY A 30 0.22 -11.97 -21.46
N ASP A 31 1.52 -12.23 -21.57
CA ASP A 31 2.53 -11.23 -21.92
C ASP A 31 2.39 -10.75 -23.37
N TYR A 32 2.80 -9.50 -23.61
CA TYR A 32 2.86 -8.88 -24.94
C TYR A 32 1.53 -8.80 -25.70
N PHE A 33 0.39 -8.80 -25.00
CA PHE A 33 -0.90 -8.48 -25.59
C PHE A 33 -1.02 -6.97 -25.90
N TRP A 34 -0.49 -6.54 -27.05
CA TRP A 34 -0.38 -5.12 -27.44
C TRP A 34 -1.69 -4.33 -27.41
N TRP A 35 -2.82 -4.98 -27.68
CA TRP A 35 -4.14 -4.33 -27.60
C TRP A 35 -4.45 -3.80 -26.20
N LEU A 36 -3.85 -4.36 -25.14
CA LEU A 36 -4.00 -3.91 -23.77
C LEU A 36 -3.55 -2.45 -23.57
N LEU A 37 -2.69 -1.91 -24.44
CA LEU A 37 -2.28 -0.52 -24.39
C LEU A 37 -3.48 0.45 -24.50
N LEU A 38 -4.50 0.10 -25.28
CA LEU A 38 -5.68 0.96 -25.46
C LEU A 38 -6.46 1.20 -24.15
N PRO A 39 -6.94 0.16 -23.43
CA PRO A 39 -7.61 0.37 -22.16
C PRO A 39 -6.65 0.90 -21.09
N VAL A 40 -5.35 0.57 -21.12
CA VAL A 40 -4.35 1.17 -20.21
C VAL A 40 -4.25 2.69 -20.39
N CYS A 41 -4.16 3.18 -21.63
CA CYS A 41 -4.16 4.61 -21.92
C CYS A 41 -5.46 5.27 -21.46
N ALA A 42 -6.61 4.69 -21.81
CA ALA A 42 -7.91 5.24 -21.44
C ALA A 42 -8.06 5.37 -19.91
N MET A 43 -7.70 4.33 -19.15
CA MET A 43 -7.80 4.36 -17.69
C MET A 43 -6.78 5.30 -17.05
N SER A 44 -5.57 5.38 -17.60
CA SER A 44 -4.56 6.34 -17.15
C SER A 44 -5.03 7.79 -17.33
N MET A 45 -5.76 8.10 -18.40
CA MET A 45 -6.37 9.42 -18.61
C MET A 45 -7.47 9.73 -17.59
N THR A 46 -8.10 8.70 -17.00
CA THR A 46 -9.06 8.90 -15.91
C THR A 46 -8.39 9.11 -14.57
N CYS A 47 -7.13 8.69 -14.33
CA CYS A 47 -6.46 8.83 -13.02
C CYS A 47 -6.46 10.25 -12.42
N PRO A 48 -6.26 11.34 -13.21
CA PRO A 48 -6.37 12.70 -12.71
C PRO A 48 -7.79 13.10 -12.28
N ILE A 49 -8.83 12.42 -12.79
CA ILE A 49 -10.26 12.69 -12.57
C ILE A 49 -10.84 11.75 -11.49
N PHE A 50 -10.55 10.45 -11.62
CA PHE A 50 -10.92 9.36 -10.73
C PHE A 50 -9.68 8.54 -10.40
N SER A 51 -9.34 8.47 -9.12
CA SER A 51 -8.13 7.80 -8.65
C SER A 51 -8.24 6.26 -8.61
N SER A 52 -8.94 5.59 -9.54
CA SER A 52 -9.27 4.16 -9.39
C SER A 52 -9.14 3.31 -10.66
N ALA A 53 -8.24 2.31 -10.61
CA ALA A 53 -8.10 1.20 -11.56
C ALA A 53 -9.32 0.25 -11.60
N LEU A 54 -10.10 0.23 -10.51
CA LEU A 54 -11.16 -0.77 -10.28
C LEU A 54 -12.31 -0.66 -11.30
N ASN A 55 -12.55 0.56 -11.80
CA ASN A 55 -13.61 0.83 -12.78
C ASN A 55 -13.36 0.09 -14.12
N SER A 56 -12.08 -0.17 -14.47
CA SER A 56 -11.75 -0.94 -15.67
C SER A 56 -12.05 -2.43 -15.52
N MET A 57 -11.80 -3.00 -14.34
CA MET A 57 -12.00 -4.43 -14.10
C MET A 57 -13.49 -4.77 -14.01
N LEU A 58 -14.29 -3.85 -13.45
CA LEU A 58 -15.76 -3.93 -13.43
C LEU A 58 -16.38 -3.90 -14.83
N THR A 59 -15.76 -3.18 -15.76
CA THR A 59 -16.32 -2.98 -17.11
C THR A 59 -15.91 -4.07 -18.10
N THR A 60 -14.75 -4.73 -17.90
CA THR A 60 -14.37 -5.88 -18.71
C THR A 60 -14.92 -7.19 -18.12
N GLY A 61 -14.51 -7.54 -16.90
CA GLY A 61 -14.77 -8.86 -16.31
C GLY A 61 -14.06 -10.02 -17.04
N HIS A 62 -14.23 -11.24 -16.52
CA HIS A 62 -13.60 -12.45 -17.09
C HIS A 62 -14.13 -12.79 -18.49
N TYR A 63 -15.42 -12.57 -18.73
CA TYR A 63 -16.10 -12.99 -19.96
C TYR A 63 -16.02 -11.97 -21.10
N ASN A 64 -15.17 -10.94 -21.00
CA ASN A 64 -15.01 -9.96 -22.07
C ASN A 64 -14.37 -10.58 -23.32
N PRO A 65 -14.95 -10.44 -24.53
CA PRO A 65 -14.36 -11.01 -25.74
C PRO A 65 -12.98 -10.41 -26.11
N PHE A 66 -12.76 -9.14 -25.79
CA PHE A 66 -11.56 -8.39 -26.21
C PHE A 66 -10.50 -8.31 -25.12
N PHE A 67 -10.91 -8.01 -23.88
CA PHE A 67 -10.02 -7.73 -22.75
C PHE A 67 -10.40 -8.55 -21.51
N PRO A 68 -10.35 -9.89 -21.55
CA PRO A 68 -10.73 -10.73 -20.42
C PRO A 68 -9.77 -10.53 -19.24
N GLY A 69 -10.35 -10.32 -18.05
CA GLY A 69 -9.62 -10.36 -16.79
C GLY A 69 -9.42 -11.79 -16.28
N LYS A 70 -8.41 -12.00 -15.43
CA LYS A 70 -8.24 -13.25 -14.68
C LYS A 70 -9.46 -13.52 -13.82
N LEU A 71 -9.88 -14.77 -13.75
CA LEU A 71 -10.99 -15.19 -12.93
C LEU A 71 -10.61 -15.11 -11.44
N VAL A 72 -11.37 -14.34 -10.66
CA VAL A 72 -11.25 -14.28 -9.20
C VAL A 72 -12.47 -14.97 -8.61
N THR A 73 -12.25 -15.97 -7.75
CA THR A 73 -13.33 -16.76 -7.12
C THR A 73 -13.25 -16.70 -5.60
N PRO A 74 -14.38 -16.72 -4.89
CA PRO A 74 -14.40 -16.88 -3.44
C PRO A 74 -13.73 -18.18 -2.99
N VAL A 75 -13.11 -18.14 -1.80
CA VAL A 75 -12.60 -19.35 -1.14
C VAL A 75 -13.79 -20.11 -0.55
N THR A 76 -14.08 -21.29 -1.10
CA THR A 76 -15.24 -22.11 -0.70
C THR A 76 -14.89 -23.27 0.24
N THR A 77 -13.61 -23.58 0.36
CA THR A 77 -13.12 -24.68 1.21
C THR A 77 -11.96 -24.20 2.07
N ALA A 78 -11.88 -24.68 3.31
CA ALA A 78 -10.73 -24.43 4.16
C ALA A 78 -9.45 -25.01 3.50
N PRO A 79 -8.35 -24.24 3.42
CA PRO A 79 -7.09 -24.74 2.88
C PRO A 79 -6.54 -25.86 3.77
N ASN A 80 -5.87 -26.84 3.17
CA ASN A 80 -5.17 -27.89 3.93
C ASN A 80 -3.76 -27.38 4.28
N ILE A 81 -3.46 -27.20 5.57
CA ILE A 81 -2.19 -26.62 6.03
C ILE A 81 -1.37 -27.65 6.79
N SER A 82 -0.17 -27.89 6.29
CA SER A 82 0.88 -28.64 6.96
C SER A 82 1.88 -27.67 7.58
N TRP A 83 1.84 -27.53 8.91
CA TRP A 83 2.76 -26.64 9.64
C TRP A 83 4.21 -27.13 9.59
N SER A 84 4.42 -28.43 9.34
CA SER A 84 5.75 -29.03 9.19
C SER A 84 6.50 -28.54 7.96
N ASP A 85 5.79 -28.00 6.95
CA ASP A 85 6.40 -27.50 5.71
C ASP A 85 6.79 -26.01 5.79
N LEU A 86 6.59 -25.37 6.94
CA LEU A 86 6.93 -23.97 7.13
C LEU A 86 8.44 -23.77 7.19
N SER A 87 8.99 -23.10 6.18
CA SER A 87 10.40 -22.76 6.10
C SER A 87 10.68 -21.34 6.57
N ALA A 88 11.61 -21.18 7.53
CA ALA A 88 12.09 -19.87 7.96
C ALA A 88 12.72 -19.07 6.81
N LEU A 89 13.33 -19.75 5.84
CA LEU A 89 13.92 -19.09 4.66
C LEU A 89 12.85 -18.50 3.75
N GLU A 90 11.72 -19.19 3.57
CA GLU A 90 10.60 -18.68 2.77
C GLU A 90 9.91 -17.51 3.48
N LEU A 91 9.79 -17.57 4.81
CA LEU A 91 9.33 -16.41 5.60
C LEU A 91 10.27 -15.21 5.43
N LEU A 92 11.58 -15.42 5.45
CA LEU A 92 12.55 -14.32 5.24
C LEU A 92 12.44 -13.73 3.82
N LYS A 93 12.33 -14.58 2.79
CA LYS A 93 12.10 -14.15 1.39
C LYS A 93 10.79 -13.41 1.22
N SER A 94 9.76 -13.72 2.02
CA SER A 94 8.47 -13.06 1.92
C SER A 94 8.50 -11.58 2.31
N ILE A 95 9.53 -11.11 3.05
CA ILE A 95 9.69 -9.69 3.40
C ILE A 95 9.91 -8.82 2.14
N PRO A 96 10.95 -9.04 1.32
CA PRO A 96 11.09 -8.27 0.09
C PRO A 96 9.94 -8.54 -0.88
N VAL A 97 9.40 -9.76 -0.98
CA VAL A 97 8.25 -10.05 -1.85
C VAL A 97 7.02 -9.22 -1.46
N GLY A 98 6.73 -9.07 -0.16
CA GLY A 98 5.62 -8.23 0.31
C GLY A 98 5.79 -6.76 -0.07
N VAL A 99 7.02 -6.26 -0.18
CA VAL A 99 7.30 -4.91 -0.73
C VAL A 99 7.16 -4.91 -2.26
N GLY A 100 7.62 -5.95 -2.95
CA GLY A 100 7.47 -6.12 -4.41
C GLY A 100 6.02 -6.10 -4.87
N GLN A 101 5.15 -6.73 -4.09
CA GLN A 101 3.73 -6.86 -4.37
C GLN A 101 2.96 -5.52 -4.28
N ILE A 102 3.57 -4.43 -3.75
CA ILE A 102 3.05 -3.05 -3.91
C ILE A 102 2.82 -2.70 -5.39
N TYR A 103 3.70 -3.21 -6.26
CA TYR A 103 3.60 -3.10 -7.71
C TYR A 103 3.21 -4.42 -8.37
N GLY A 104 2.64 -5.37 -7.62
CA GLY A 104 2.22 -6.68 -8.14
C GLY A 104 3.38 -7.60 -8.55
N CYS A 105 4.60 -7.37 -8.05
CA CYS A 105 5.77 -8.20 -8.34
C CYS A 105 5.99 -9.25 -7.25
N ASP A 106 6.05 -10.53 -7.61
CA ASP A 106 6.32 -11.66 -6.70
C ASP A 106 7.82 -12.04 -6.59
N ASN A 107 8.68 -11.45 -7.41
CA ASN A 107 10.11 -11.73 -7.40
C ASN A 107 10.81 -11.05 -6.19
N PRO A 108 11.49 -11.81 -5.31
CA PRO A 108 12.17 -11.26 -4.12
C PRO A 108 13.29 -10.26 -4.47
N TRP A 109 13.96 -10.42 -5.61
CA TRP A 109 14.99 -9.48 -6.06
C TRP A 109 14.39 -8.12 -6.42
N THR A 110 13.23 -8.12 -7.08
CA THR A 110 12.49 -6.89 -7.41
C THR A 110 12.06 -6.16 -6.14
N GLY A 111 11.54 -6.90 -5.16
CA GLY A 111 11.25 -6.37 -3.82
C GLY A 111 12.47 -5.77 -3.12
N GLY A 112 13.62 -6.44 -3.20
CA GLY A 112 14.90 -5.94 -2.70
C GLY A 112 15.36 -4.65 -3.39
N ILE A 113 15.18 -4.54 -4.72
CA ILE A 113 15.46 -3.32 -5.47
C ILE A 113 14.55 -2.18 -5.01
N PHE A 114 13.25 -2.44 -4.80
CA PHE A 114 12.34 -1.42 -4.28
C PHE A 114 12.71 -0.98 -2.86
N LEU A 115 13.09 -1.90 -1.98
CA LEU A 115 13.64 -1.56 -0.67
C LEU A 115 14.89 -0.68 -0.78
N GLY A 116 15.81 -1.01 -1.69
CA GLY A 116 16.99 -0.19 -1.99
C GLY A 116 16.65 1.21 -2.49
N ALA A 117 15.65 1.33 -3.38
CA ALA A 117 15.16 2.62 -3.87
C ALA A 117 14.52 3.47 -2.77
N ILE A 118 13.73 2.85 -1.89
CA ILE A 118 13.15 3.54 -0.72
C ILE A 118 14.26 3.95 0.26
N LEU A 119 15.23 3.07 0.53
CA LEU A 119 16.37 3.33 1.41
C LEU A 119 17.20 4.53 0.94
N LEU A 120 17.42 4.65 -0.38
CA LEU A 120 18.13 5.77 -0.99
C LEU A 120 17.42 7.11 -0.69
N SER A 121 16.09 7.11 -0.67
CA SER A 121 15.31 8.31 -0.35
C SER A 121 15.20 8.57 1.16
N SER A 122 14.92 7.54 1.96
CA SER A 122 14.72 7.63 3.40
C SER A 122 14.93 6.25 4.06
N PRO A 123 15.96 6.11 4.92
CA PRO A 123 16.13 4.92 5.74
C PRO A 123 14.93 4.62 6.65
N LEU A 124 14.25 5.65 7.17
CA LEU A 124 13.07 5.44 8.02
C LEU A 124 11.88 4.89 7.24
N MET A 125 11.67 5.33 5.99
CA MET A 125 10.65 4.74 5.12
C MET A 125 10.98 3.28 4.80
N CYS A 126 12.25 2.98 4.49
CA CYS A 126 12.67 1.61 4.20
C CYS A 126 12.47 0.68 5.39
N LEU A 127 12.81 1.15 6.59
CA LEU A 127 12.59 0.41 7.84
C LEU A 127 11.10 0.08 8.03
N HIS A 128 10.22 1.08 7.89
CA HIS A 128 8.78 0.84 8.03
C HIS A 128 8.20 0.00 6.90
N ALA A 129 8.75 0.07 5.68
CA ALA A 129 8.38 -0.84 4.60
C ALA A 129 8.64 -2.30 5.00
N ALA A 130 9.84 -2.60 5.50
CA ALA A 130 10.22 -3.94 5.94
C ALA A 130 9.40 -4.41 7.16
N ILE A 131 9.19 -3.54 8.15
CA ILE A 131 8.37 -3.84 9.34
C ILE A 131 6.92 -4.11 8.94
N GLY A 132 6.34 -3.28 8.07
CA GLY A 132 4.98 -3.46 7.58
C GLY A 132 4.82 -4.80 6.86
N SER A 133 5.78 -5.16 5.99
CA SER A 133 5.79 -6.47 5.33
C SER A 133 5.87 -7.61 6.35
N LEU A 134 6.73 -7.50 7.36
CA LEU A 134 6.85 -8.50 8.44
C LEU A 134 5.55 -8.68 9.23
N LEU A 135 4.88 -7.58 9.57
CA LEU A 135 3.59 -7.63 10.25
C LEU A 135 2.50 -8.26 9.38
N GLY A 136 2.56 -8.05 8.06
CA GLY A 136 1.67 -8.71 7.11
C GLY A 136 1.86 -10.22 7.04
N ILE A 137 3.10 -10.68 7.12
CA ILE A 137 3.43 -12.11 7.21
C ILE A 137 2.90 -12.68 8.53
N ALA A 138 3.12 -11.99 9.65
CA ALA A 138 2.64 -12.42 10.96
C ALA A 138 1.11 -12.50 11.02
N ALA A 139 0.41 -11.50 10.50
CA ALA A 139 -1.06 -11.51 10.41
C ALA A 139 -1.57 -12.59 9.44
N GLY A 140 -0.86 -12.80 8.33
CA GLY A 140 -1.18 -13.84 7.36
C GLY A 140 -0.96 -15.25 7.87
N HIS A 141 0.00 -15.44 8.78
CA HIS A 141 0.19 -16.70 9.50
C HIS A 141 -0.99 -16.98 10.45
N LEU A 142 -1.53 -15.95 11.08
CA LEU A 142 -2.70 -16.06 11.96
C LEU A 142 -4.02 -16.30 11.20
N LEU A 143 -4.08 -15.90 9.93
CA LEU A 143 -5.32 -15.86 9.14
C LEU A 143 -5.23 -16.55 7.75
N TRP A 144 -4.17 -17.33 7.52
CA TRP A 144 -3.98 -18.17 6.34
C TRP A 144 -3.93 -17.48 4.97
N THR A 145 -3.57 -16.19 4.90
CA THR A 145 -3.40 -15.44 3.63
C THR A 145 -2.31 -14.37 3.75
N LEU A 146 -1.37 -14.30 2.81
CA LEU A 146 -0.22 -13.38 2.88
C LEU A 146 -0.64 -11.94 2.53
N GLY A 147 -0.64 -11.05 3.51
CA GLY A 147 -1.08 -9.65 3.38
C GLY A 147 0.02 -8.70 2.89
N VAL A 148 -0.06 -8.28 1.63
CA VAL A 148 0.89 -7.39 0.94
C VAL A 148 0.84 -5.92 1.39
N GLN A 149 -0.33 -5.43 1.83
CA GLN A 149 -0.61 -3.98 1.88
C GLN A 149 -0.11 -3.26 3.13
N ASN A 150 0.55 -3.99 4.02
CA ASN A 150 0.94 -3.52 5.34
C ASN A 150 2.20 -2.65 5.29
N SER A 151 3.05 -2.85 4.29
CA SER A 151 4.22 -2.01 3.99
C SER A 151 3.83 -0.55 3.73
N LEU A 152 2.82 -0.32 2.86
CA LEU A 152 2.37 1.03 2.50
C LEU A 152 1.81 1.80 3.71
N VAL A 153 1.00 1.12 4.54
CA VAL A 153 0.43 1.71 5.76
C VAL A 153 1.53 2.09 6.73
N CYS A 154 2.47 1.17 6.96
CA CYS A 154 3.54 1.39 7.91
C CYS A 154 4.43 2.55 7.47
N ILE A 155 4.72 2.69 6.17
CA ILE A 155 5.42 3.87 5.61
C ILE A 155 4.58 5.14 5.83
N ALA A 156 3.30 5.12 5.49
CA ALA A 156 2.41 6.28 5.57
C ALA A 156 2.26 6.82 7.00
N MET A 157 2.08 5.92 7.97
CA MET A 157 1.87 6.25 9.39
C MET A 157 3.19 6.43 10.15
N GLY A 158 4.26 5.75 9.72
CA GLY A 158 5.57 5.70 10.38
C GLY A 158 6.49 6.87 10.09
N GLY A 159 5.95 8.10 10.02
CA GLY A 159 6.75 9.31 9.83
C GLY A 159 6.37 10.17 8.62
N MET A 160 5.62 9.62 7.65
CA MET A 160 5.22 10.37 6.45
C MET A 160 4.08 11.35 6.74
N PHE A 161 2.89 10.86 7.10
CA PHE A 161 1.72 11.71 7.38
C PHE A 161 1.50 11.98 8.87
N MET A 162 2.20 11.24 9.73
CA MET A 162 2.29 11.49 11.16
C MET A 162 3.76 11.73 11.51
N ALA A 163 4.06 12.70 12.37
CA ALA A 163 5.42 12.90 12.82
C ALA A 163 5.91 11.67 13.59
N LEU A 164 7.10 11.15 13.24
CA LEU A 164 7.62 9.96 13.89
C LEU A 164 7.93 10.26 15.36
N THR A 165 7.33 9.51 16.27
CA THR A 165 7.56 9.41 17.72
C THR A 165 7.40 7.94 18.09
N TRP A 166 7.73 7.53 19.32
CA TRP A 166 7.50 6.13 19.70
C TRP A 166 5.99 5.81 19.74
N GLN A 167 5.15 6.79 20.09
CA GLN A 167 3.70 6.63 20.08
C GLN A 167 3.14 6.45 18.67
N THR A 168 3.58 7.27 17.71
CA THR A 168 3.14 7.13 16.32
C THR A 168 3.75 5.91 15.64
N HIS A 169 4.94 5.46 16.07
CA HIS A 169 5.48 4.18 15.64
C HIS A 169 4.57 3.02 16.08
N LEU A 170 4.20 2.94 17.37
CA LEU A 170 3.24 1.92 17.84
C LEU A 170 1.88 2.02 17.12
N LEU A 171 1.41 3.25 16.87
CA LEU A 171 0.20 3.49 16.09
C LEU A 171 0.33 2.95 14.66
N ALA A 172 1.49 3.13 14.02
CA ALA A 172 1.77 2.60 12.69
C ALA A 172 1.78 1.06 12.67
N LEU A 173 2.34 0.40 13.70
CA LEU A 173 2.27 -1.06 13.83
C LEU A 173 0.83 -1.54 14.00
N GLY A 174 0.05 -0.87 14.85
CA GLY A 174 -1.37 -1.17 15.04
C GLY A 174 -2.19 -0.97 13.76
N CYS A 175 -1.92 0.10 13.02
CA CYS A 175 -2.56 0.39 11.74
C CYS A 175 -2.19 -0.66 10.67
N ALA A 176 -0.93 -1.09 10.61
CA ALA A 176 -0.48 -2.13 9.70
C ALA A 176 -1.17 -3.47 10.02
N LEU A 177 -1.25 -3.88 11.30
CA LEU A 177 -1.99 -5.08 11.70
C LEU A 177 -3.47 -4.97 11.32
N PHE A 178 -4.14 -3.86 11.68
CA PHE A 178 -5.53 -3.61 11.31
C PHE A 178 -5.76 -3.73 9.79
N THR A 179 -4.83 -3.21 8.99
CA THR A 179 -4.90 -3.27 7.53
C THR A 179 -4.76 -4.68 7.01
N ALA A 180 -3.97 -5.54 7.64
CA ALA A 180 -3.89 -6.94 7.27
C ALA A 180 -5.27 -7.63 7.41
N TYR A 181 -5.95 -7.43 8.55
CA TYR A 181 -7.30 -7.95 8.77
C TYR A 181 -8.30 -7.39 7.76
N LEU A 182 -8.29 -6.07 7.55
CA LEU A 182 -9.15 -5.43 6.57
C LEU A 182 -8.88 -5.95 5.15
N GLY A 183 -7.62 -6.21 4.81
CA GLY A 183 -7.22 -6.72 3.51
C GLY A 183 -7.83 -8.07 3.19
N ILE A 184 -7.82 -8.98 4.15
CA ILE A 184 -8.41 -10.31 4.01
C ILE A 184 -9.93 -10.21 3.89
N SER A 185 -10.56 -9.38 4.75
CA SER A 185 -12.00 -9.13 4.70
C SER A 185 -12.43 -8.56 3.34
N MET A 186 -11.69 -7.59 2.81
CA MET A 186 -11.98 -6.98 1.52
C MET A 186 -11.69 -7.92 0.36
N ALA A 187 -10.63 -8.74 0.42
CA ALA A 187 -10.33 -9.73 -0.60
C ALA A 187 -11.48 -10.74 -0.73
N ASN A 188 -11.99 -11.25 0.40
CA ASN A 188 -13.14 -12.15 0.39
C ASN A 188 -14.41 -11.46 -0.12
N PHE A 189 -14.70 -10.24 0.35
CA PHE A 189 -15.85 -9.46 -0.11
C PHE A 189 -15.81 -9.17 -1.62
N MET A 190 -14.64 -8.80 -2.14
CA MET A 190 -14.49 -8.43 -3.54
C MET A 190 -14.43 -9.66 -4.46
N ALA A 191 -13.99 -10.82 -3.94
CA ALA A 191 -14.03 -12.08 -4.68
C ALA A 191 -15.47 -12.51 -5.01
N GLU A 192 -16.47 -12.19 -4.19
CA GLU A 192 -17.90 -12.45 -4.47
C GLU A 192 -18.40 -11.74 -5.74
N ILE A 193 -17.77 -10.62 -6.10
CA ILE A 193 -18.06 -9.87 -7.33
C ILE A 193 -16.96 -10.01 -8.38
N GLY A 194 -16.05 -10.98 -8.22
CA GLY A 194 -15.00 -11.30 -9.18
C GLY A 194 -13.87 -10.27 -9.27
N LEU A 195 -13.60 -9.50 -8.21
CA LEU A 195 -12.58 -8.45 -8.19
C LEU A 195 -11.47 -8.68 -7.15
N PRO A 196 -10.24 -8.24 -7.43
CA PRO A 196 -9.17 -8.17 -6.44
C PRO A 196 -9.33 -6.94 -5.53
N ALA A 197 -8.91 -7.05 -4.27
CA ALA A 197 -8.95 -5.94 -3.32
C ALA A 197 -7.91 -4.84 -3.59
N CYS A 198 -6.80 -5.17 -4.27
CA CYS A 198 -5.71 -4.24 -4.55
C CYS A 198 -5.34 -3.41 -3.29
N THR A 199 -5.06 -2.12 -3.42
CA THR A 199 -4.64 -1.21 -2.33
C THR A 199 -5.79 -0.55 -1.57
N TRP A 200 -7.05 -0.95 -1.81
CA TRP A 200 -8.19 -0.43 -1.05
C TRP A 200 -8.07 -0.57 0.48
N PRO A 201 -7.61 -1.71 1.01
CA PRO A 201 -7.45 -1.88 2.46
C PRO A 201 -6.49 -0.84 3.04
N PHE A 202 -5.37 -0.60 2.36
CA PHE A 202 -4.39 0.44 2.73
C PHE A 202 -5.04 1.83 2.73
N CYS A 203 -5.75 2.20 1.67
CA CYS A 203 -6.37 3.52 1.56
C CYS A 203 -7.38 3.78 2.67
N LEU A 204 -8.31 2.83 2.90
CA LEU A 204 -9.36 2.96 3.90
C LEU A 204 -8.79 2.97 5.33
N ALA A 205 -7.89 2.04 5.66
CA ALA A 205 -7.29 1.96 6.98
C ALA A 205 -6.44 3.20 7.30
N THR A 206 -5.60 3.64 6.36
CA THR A 206 -4.75 4.82 6.58
C THR A 206 -5.60 6.07 6.77
N LEU A 207 -6.64 6.28 5.95
CA LEU A 207 -7.56 7.42 6.12
C LEU A 207 -8.28 7.37 7.46
N LEU A 208 -8.77 6.20 7.88
CA LEU A 208 -9.42 6.02 9.18
C LEU A 208 -8.48 6.44 10.32
N PHE A 209 -7.23 5.98 10.31
CA PHE A 209 -6.26 6.33 11.35
C PHE A 209 -5.81 7.80 11.29
N LEU A 210 -5.71 8.39 10.10
CA LEU A 210 -5.40 9.82 9.93
C LEU A 210 -6.57 10.74 10.31
N MET A 211 -7.79 10.22 10.38
CA MET A 211 -8.99 10.93 10.84
C MET A 211 -9.15 10.85 12.37
N MET A 212 -8.46 9.91 13.03
CA MET A 212 -8.47 9.77 14.47
C MET A 212 -7.91 11.03 15.14
N THR A 213 -8.63 11.56 16.13
CA THR A 213 -8.16 12.66 16.97
C THR A 213 -7.76 12.15 18.34
N THR A 214 -6.81 12.83 18.98
CA THR A 214 -6.31 12.46 20.31
C THR A 214 -5.83 13.68 21.07
N LYS A 215 -5.90 13.61 22.40
CA LYS A 215 -5.35 14.64 23.31
C LYS A 215 -3.85 14.47 23.55
N ASN A 216 -3.25 13.38 23.06
CA ASN A 216 -1.81 13.14 23.21
C ASN A 216 -1.01 13.97 22.20
N SER A 217 -0.29 14.98 22.69
CA SER A 217 0.54 15.88 21.87
C SER A 217 1.72 15.20 21.15
N ASN A 218 2.02 13.94 21.48
CA ASN A 218 3.05 13.15 20.80
C ASN A 218 2.53 12.38 19.58
N ILE A 219 1.21 12.34 19.38
CA ILE A 219 0.56 11.79 18.19
C ILE A 219 0.15 13.00 17.33
N TYR A 220 1.04 13.37 16.41
CA TYR A 220 0.91 14.61 15.65
C TYR A 220 0.77 14.32 14.15
N LYS A 221 -0.33 14.79 13.57
CA LYS A 221 -0.59 14.73 12.13
C LYS A 221 0.14 15.87 11.41
N MET A 222 0.90 15.53 10.38
CA MET A 222 1.63 16.50 9.59
C MET A 222 0.67 17.34 8.73
N PRO A 223 0.82 18.68 8.70
CA PRO A 223 0.16 19.50 7.69
C PRO A 223 0.61 19.07 6.29
N LEU A 224 -0.32 18.79 5.38
CA LEU A 224 0.01 18.26 4.04
C LEU A 224 0.97 19.16 3.25
N SER A 225 0.93 20.47 3.46
CA SER A 225 1.84 21.44 2.83
C SER A 225 3.28 21.39 3.36
N LYS A 226 3.54 20.60 4.40
CA LYS A 226 4.84 20.43 5.06
C LYS A 226 5.34 18.99 5.01
N VAL A 227 4.58 18.06 4.43
CA VAL A 227 4.99 16.67 4.29
C VAL A 227 6.07 16.58 3.22
N THR A 228 7.23 16.02 3.59
CA THR A 228 8.29 15.62 2.67
C THR A 228 8.65 14.15 2.89
N TYR A 229 9.55 13.86 3.82
CA TYR A 229 9.98 12.52 4.23
C TYR A 229 10.22 12.46 5.75
N PRO A 230 10.25 11.28 6.39
CA PRO A 230 10.13 11.14 7.85
C PRO A 230 11.16 11.91 8.67
N GLU A 231 12.40 11.95 8.21
CA GLU A 231 13.51 12.63 8.85
C GLU A 231 13.25 14.14 8.94
N GLU A 232 12.87 14.78 7.84
CA GLU A 232 12.57 16.21 7.79
C GLU A 232 11.23 16.54 8.49
N ASN A 233 10.22 15.67 8.32
CA ASN A 233 8.93 15.79 9.02
C ASN A 233 9.11 15.78 10.54
N ARG A 234 10.01 14.92 11.05
CA ARG A 234 10.33 14.87 12.48
C ARG A 234 11.02 16.14 12.95
N ILE A 235 11.92 16.72 12.17
CA ILE A 235 12.56 18.01 12.48
C ILE A 235 11.50 19.12 12.57
N PHE A 236 10.60 19.20 11.60
CA PHE A 236 9.50 20.17 11.61
C PHE A 236 8.64 20.03 12.86
N TYR A 237 8.26 18.80 13.23
CA TYR A 237 7.48 18.53 14.43
C TYR A 237 8.20 18.98 15.71
N LEU A 238 9.48 18.66 15.86
CA LEU A 238 10.25 19.04 17.06
C LEU A 238 10.36 20.58 17.19
N GLN A 239 10.57 21.28 16.09
CA GLN A 239 10.57 22.75 16.07
C GLN A 239 9.20 23.33 16.42
N ALA A 240 8.12 22.77 15.86
CA ALA A 240 6.75 23.19 16.19
C ALA A 240 6.43 22.95 17.66
N LYS A 241 6.82 21.79 18.20
CA LYS A 241 6.63 21.43 19.60
C LYS A 241 7.40 22.37 20.54
N LYS A 242 8.65 22.72 20.21
CA LYS A 242 9.44 23.68 21.01
C LYS A 242 8.76 25.05 21.06
N ARG A 243 8.27 25.56 19.92
CA ARG A 243 7.51 26.83 19.86
C ARG A 243 6.24 26.80 20.71
N MET A 244 5.52 25.68 20.75
CA MET A 244 4.32 25.53 21.59
C MET A 244 4.65 25.56 23.09
N VAL A 245 5.83 25.10 23.50
CA VAL A 245 6.28 25.14 24.91
C VAL A 245 6.80 26.52 25.30
N GLU A 246 7.46 27.23 24.39
CA GLU A 246 8.02 28.57 24.64
C GLU A 246 6.97 29.70 24.58
N SER A 247 5.87 29.48 23.87
CA SER A 247 4.72 30.41 23.81
C SER A 247 3.42 29.67 24.14
N PRO A 248 3.23 29.23 25.39
CA PRO A 248 1.95 28.72 25.84
C PRO A 248 0.97 29.90 25.86
N LEU A 249 -0.04 29.85 24.99
CA LEU A 249 -1.20 30.75 25.08
C LEU A 249 -1.90 30.59 26.42
#